data_AF-A0A354HT56-F1
#
_entry.id   AF-A0A354HT56-F1
#
_cell.length_a   1.000
_cell.length_b   1.000
_cell.length_c   1.000
_cell.angle_alpha   90.00
_cell.angle_beta   90.00
_cell.angle_gamma   90.00
#
_symmetry.space_group_name_H-M   'P 1'
#
loop_
_entity.id
_entity.type
_entity.pdbx_description
1 polymer ?
#
loop_
_entity_poly.entity_id
_entity_poly.type
_entity_poly.pdbx_seq_one_letter_code
_entity_poly.pdbx_strand_id
1 'polypeptide(L)'
;EMGNILSGAYLSALADFSNQRMYLSVPRLAVDMAEAMLSVPMAKLGCETDYALLIQARFFEESNNRGYILFLPNPGATQRMLAIFGVGSDG
;
A
#
# COMPACT_ATOMS: atom_id res chain seq x y z
N GLU A 1 17.68 3.95 -4.55
CA GLU A 1 17.91 4.31 -3.12
C GLU A 1 16.77 5.12 -2.53
N MET A 2 16.37 6.26 -3.11
CA MET A 2 15.22 7.05 -2.61
C MET A 2 13.94 6.22 -2.44
N GLY A 3 13.63 5.32 -3.38
CA GLY A 3 12.48 4.42 -3.24
C GLY A 3 12.57 3.48 -2.03
N ASN A 4 13.78 3.04 -1.65
CA ASN A 4 13.98 2.21 -0.46
C ASN A 4 13.81 3.01 0.83
N ILE A 5 14.33 4.24 0.87
CA ILE A 5 14.18 5.15 2.01
C ILE A 5 12.71 5.52 2.21
N LEU A 6 12.03 5.94 1.14
CA LEU A 6 10.60 6.29 1.19
C LEU A 6 9.75 5.08 1.58
N SER A 7 9.94 3.95 0.90
CA SER A 7 9.15 2.74 1.20
C SER A 7 9.42 2.23 2.61
N GLY A 8 10.67 2.30 3.09
CA GLY A 8 11.03 1.93 4.46
C GLY A 8 10.38 2.83 5.50
N ALA A 9 10.46 4.16 5.34
CA ALA A 9 9.84 5.11 6.25
C ALA A 9 8.31 4.93 6.32
N TYR A 10 7.65 4.75 5.18
CA TYR A 10 6.20 4.50 5.13
C TYR A 10 5.83 3.14 5.73
N LEU A 11 6.56 2.08 5.41
CA LEU A 11 6.30 0.75 5.96
C LEU A 11 6.49 0.71 7.48
N SER A 12 7.53 1.39 8.00
CA SER A 12 7.75 1.54 9.43
C SER A 12 6.61 2.28 10.11
N ALA A 13 6.17 3.43 9.58
CA ALA A 13 5.03 4.16 10.13
C ALA A 13 3.72 3.32 10.09
N LEU A 14 3.51 2.55 9.02
CA LEU A 14 2.36 1.65 8.90
C LEU A 14 2.44 0.48 9.88
N ALA A 15 3.63 -0.09 10.06
CA ALA A 15 3.90 -1.14 11.03
C ALA A 15 3.64 -0.68 12.46
N ASP A 16 4.12 0.52 12.82
CA ASP A 16 3.90 1.15 14.12
C ASP A 16 2.40 1.46 14.34
N PHE A 17 1.73 2.03 13.34
CA PHE A 17 0.30 2.32 13.40
C PHE A 17 -0.55 1.06 13.57
N SER A 18 -0.22 -0.01 12.83
CA SER A 18 -0.98 -1.26 12.85
C SER A 18 -0.55 -2.23 13.94
N ASN A 19 0.52 -1.91 14.67
CA ASN A 19 1.19 -2.80 15.60
C ASN A 19 1.50 -4.19 14.98
N GLN A 20 1.88 -4.21 13.71
CA GLN A 20 2.24 -5.41 12.95
C GLN A 20 3.71 -5.38 12.55
N ARG A 21 4.37 -6.55 12.53
CA ARG A 21 5.71 -6.64 11.94
C ARG A 21 5.61 -6.73 10.42
N MET A 22 6.07 -5.70 9.74
CA MET A 22 6.18 -5.66 8.29
C MET A 22 7.65 -5.67 7.87
N TYR A 23 7.97 -6.42 6.82
CA TYR A 23 9.33 -6.49 6.27
C TYR A 23 9.33 -6.00 4.83
N LEU A 24 10.24 -5.09 4.50
CA LEU A 24 10.40 -4.59 3.14
C LEU A 24 11.33 -5.53 2.35
N SER A 25 10.88 -6.02 1.21
CA SER A 25 11.78 -6.57 0.19
C SER A 25 12.41 -5.43 -0.62
N VAL A 26 13.42 -5.74 -1.44
CA VAL A 26 13.99 -4.73 -2.36
C VAL A 26 12.88 -4.19 -3.27
N PRO A 27 12.61 -2.87 -3.26
CA PRO A 27 11.53 -2.31 -4.07
C PRO A 27 11.90 -2.39 -5.55
N ARG A 28 10.93 -2.77 -6.39
CA ARG A 28 11.07 -2.70 -7.84
C ARG A 28 10.56 -1.35 -8.32
N LEU A 29 11.40 -0.64 -9.07
CA LEU A 29 11.02 0.59 -9.73
C LEU A 29 10.65 0.28 -11.18
N ALA A 30 9.49 0.74 -11.60
CA ALA A 30 9.05 0.72 -12.99
C ALA A 30 8.40 2.07 -13.30
N VAL A 31 8.60 2.56 -14.52
CA VAL A 31 8.04 3.81 -15.01
C VAL A 31 7.26 3.46 -16.26
N ASP A 32 5.94 3.45 -16.15
CA ASP A 32 5.03 3.09 -17.22
C ASP A 32 3.68 3.78 -17.01
N MET A 33 2.76 3.61 -17.94
CA MET A 33 1.36 3.99 -17.76
C MET A 33 0.79 3.27 -16.52
N ALA A 34 0.01 3.99 -15.72
CA ALA A 34 -0.55 3.45 -14.48
C ALA A 34 -1.36 2.15 -14.70
N GLU A 35 -2.07 2.06 -15.83
CA GLU A 35 -2.81 0.86 -16.23
C GLU A 35 -1.89 -0.35 -16.43
N ALA A 36 -0.78 -0.18 -17.16
CA ALA A 36 0.19 -1.24 -17.38
C ALA A 36 0.81 -1.72 -16.06
N MET A 37 1.14 -0.79 -15.15
CA MET A 37 1.68 -1.12 -13.84
C MET A 37 0.69 -1.87 -12.93
N LEU A 38 -0.60 -1.55 -13.02
CA LEU A 38 -1.65 -2.15 -12.17
C LEU A 38 -2.22 -3.45 -12.75
N SER A 39 -2.21 -3.63 -14.07
CA SER A 39 -2.80 -4.79 -14.74
C SER A 39 -2.26 -6.14 -14.22
N VAL A 40 -0.94 -6.24 -14.03
CA VAL A 40 -0.26 -7.45 -13.58
C VAL A 40 -0.61 -7.84 -12.14
N PRO A 41 -0.48 -6.95 -11.13
CA PRO A 41 -0.91 -7.28 -9.77
C PRO A 41 -2.41 -7.49 -9.67
N MET A 42 -3.24 -6.75 -10.41
CA MET A 42 -4.70 -6.95 -10.41
C MET A 42 -5.09 -8.31 -11.00
N ALA A 43 -4.47 -8.75 -12.09
CA ALA A 43 -4.76 -10.06 -12.68
C ALA A 43 -4.35 -11.24 -11.79
N LYS A 44 -3.38 -11.04 -10.88
CA LYS A 44 -2.90 -12.08 -9.95
C LYS A 44 -3.60 -12.05 -8.59
N LEU A 45 -3.74 -10.87 -8.00
CA LEU A 45 -4.25 -10.69 -6.63
C LEU A 45 -5.74 -10.33 -6.60
N GLY A 46 -6.28 -9.74 -7.67
CA GLY A 46 -7.69 -9.33 -7.72
C GLY A 46 -8.68 -10.50 -7.67
N CYS A 47 -8.23 -11.73 -7.94
CA CYS A 47 -9.03 -12.94 -7.74
C CYS A 47 -8.98 -13.48 -6.30
N GLU A 48 -8.03 -13.01 -5.49
CA GLU A 48 -7.77 -13.54 -4.15
C GLU A 48 -8.21 -12.58 -3.03
N THR A 49 -8.25 -11.27 -3.29
CA THR A 49 -8.67 -10.27 -2.30
C THR A 49 -9.70 -9.30 -2.87
N ASP A 50 -10.81 -9.13 -2.14
CA ASP A 50 -11.88 -8.19 -2.51
C ASP A 50 -11.58 -6.74 -2.07
N TYR A 51 -10.49 -6.53 -1.32
CA TYR A 51 -10.19 -5.26 -0.69
C TYR A 51 -8.78 -4.78 -1.01
N ALA A 52 -8.68 -3.50 -1.31
CA ALA A 52 -7.42 -2.78 -1.47
C ALA A 52 -7.45 -1.53 -0.60
N LEU A 53 -6.32 -1.22 0.03
CA LEU A 53 -6.14 0.01 0.79
C LEU A 53 -5.34 0.99 -0.06
N LEU A 54 -5.93 2.15 -0.34
CA LEU A 54 -5.26 3.24 -1.05
C LEU A 54 -4.95 4.37 -0.07
N ILE A 55 -3.66 4.61 0.16
CA ILE A 55 -3.17 5.69 1.04
C ILE A 55 -2.64 6.81 0.16
N GLN A 56 -3.24 7.99 0.24
CA GLN A 56 -2.75 9.17 -0.45
C GLN A 56 -1.72 9.90 0.41
N ALA A 57 -0.51 10.05 -0.12
CA ALA A 57 0.56 10.84 0.46
C ALA A 57 0.61 12.24 -0.17
N ARG A 58 0.72 13.27 0.67
CA ARG A 58 0.98 14.65 0.23
C ARG A 58 2.33 15.08 0.78
N PHE A 59 3.23 15.49 -0.12
CA PHE A 59 4.53 16.02 0.27
C PHE A 59 4.41 17.54 0.45
N PHE A 60 4.89 18.06 1.58
CA PHE A 60 4.72 19.46 1.97
C PHE A 60 5.72 20.42 1.30
N GLU A 61 6.73 19.89 0.62
CA GLU A 61 7.90 20.66 0.18
C GLU A 61 7.78 21.25 -1.22
N GLU A 62 6.90 20.71 -2.09
CA GLU A 62 6.65 21.25 -3.42
C GLU A 62 5.16 21.35 -3.72
N SER A 63 4.76 22.48 -4.32
CA SER A 63 3.40 22.70 -4.80
C SER A 63 3.05 21.63 -5.83
N ASN A 64 2.34 20.58 -5.38
CA ASN A 64 1.64 19.56 -6.17
C ASN A 64 2.30 18.17 -6.31
N ASN A 65 3.13 17.71 -5.37
CA ASN A 65 3.54 16.31 -5.31
C ASN A 65 2.53 15.44 -4.52
N ARG A 66 1.70 14.70 -5.26
CA ARG A 66 0.79 13.67 -4.72
C ARG A 66 1.35 12.29 -5.00
N GLY A 67 1.56 11.51 -3.95
CA GLY A 67 1.91 10.10 -4.04
C GLY A 67 0.71 9.23 -3.65
N TYR A 68 0.69 8.01 -4.17
CA TYR A 68 -0.28 7.00 -3.78
C TYR A 68 0.47 5.73 -3.38
N ILE A 69 0.04 5.12 -2.28
CA ILE A 69 0.46 3.79 -1.86
C ILE A 69 -0.76 2.90 -2.00
N LEU A 70 -0.65 1.89 -2.85
CA LEU A 70 -1.65 0.84 -2.97
C LEU A 70 -1.18 -0.37 -2.19
N PHE A 71 -1.95 -0.78 -1.19
CA PHE A 71 -1.70 -1.95 -0.39
C PHE A 71 -2.77 -3.01 -0.70
N LEU A 72 -2.31 -4.18 -1.18
CA LEU A 72 -3.14 -5.32 -1.52
C LEU A 72 -2.93 -6.41 -0.45
N PRO A 73 -3.76 -6.46 0.60
CA PRO A 73 -3.65 -7.51 1.62
C PRO A 73 -3.97 -8.88 1.00
N ASN A 74 -3.27 -9.92 1.45
CA ASN A 74 -3.74 -11.28 1.25
C ASN A 74 -5.10 -11.46 1.95
N PRO A 75 -6.03 -12.28 1.43
CA PRO A 75 -7.36 -12.46 2.01
C PRO A 75 -7.36 -12.75 3.51
N GLY A 76 -6.41 -13.55 4.00
CA GLY A 76 -6.29 -13.86 5.43
C GLY A 76 -5.80 -12.71 6.32
N ALA A 77 -5.26 -11.62 5.76
CA ALA A 77 -4.79 -10.43 6.46
C ALA A 77 -5.76 -9.24 6.35
N THR A 78 -6.65 -9.26 5.35
CA THR A 78 -7.60 -8.19 5.05
C THR A 78 -8.47 -7.82 6.25
N GLN A 79 -9.12 -8.80 6.88
CA GLN A 79 -10.02 -8.55 8.00
C GLN A 79 -9.30 -7.97 9.22
N ARG A 80 -8.04 -8.39 9.47
CA ARG A 80 -7.21 -7.82 10.54
C ARG A 80 -6.86 -6.37 10.25
N MET A 81 -6.50 -6.05 9.02
CA MET A 81 -6.20 -4.67 8.63
C MET A 81 -7.42 -3.77 8.71
N LEU A 82 -8.57 -4.18 8.18
CA LEU A 82 -9.80 -3.38 8.25
C LEU A 82 -10.18 -3.05 9.70
N ALA A 83 -10.07 -4.02 10.62
CA ALA A 83 -10.28 -3.80 12.04
C ALA A 83 -9.29 -2.79 12.65
N ILE A 84 -8.01 -2.86 12.28
CA ILE A 84 -6.97 -1.91 12.73
C ILE A 84 -7.27 -0.49 12.24
N PHE A 85 -7.74 -0.33 11.00
CA PHE A 85 -8.11 0.96 10.44
C PHE A 85 -9.48 1.47 10.92
N GLY A 86 -10.17 0.72 11.79
CA GLY A 86 -11.45 1.11 12.35
C GLY A 86 -12.60 1.06 11.34
N VAL A 87 -12.42 0.36 10.22
CA VAL A 87 -13.48 0.12 9.24
C VAL A 87 -14.33 -1.03 9.77
N GLY A 88 -15.44 -0.69 10.44
CA GLY A 88 -16.45 -1.66 10.87
C GLY A 88 -17.03 -2.40 9.67
N SER A 89 -17.42 -3.66 9.89
CA SER A 89 -18.06 -4.54 8.90
C SER A 89 -19.49 -4.11 8.54
N ASP A 90 -19.70 -2.82 8.34
CA ASP A 90 -20.97 -2.23 7.94
C ASP A 90 -20.85 -1.90 6.45
N GLY A 91 -20.93 -2.96 5.64
CA GLY A 91 -21.29 -2.93 4.23
C GLY A 91 -22.67 -3.52 4.06
#